data_AF-A0A2B7GRW3-F1
#
_entry.id   AF-A0A2B7GRW3-F1
#
_cell.length_a   1.000
_cell.length_b   1.000
_cell.length_c   1.000
_cell.angle_alpha   90.00
_cell.angle_beta   90.00
_cell.angle_gamma   90.00
#
_symmetry.space_group_name_H-M   'P 1'
#
loop_
_entity.id
_entity.type
_entity.pdbx_description
1 polymer ?
#
loop_
_entity_poly.entity_id
_entity_poly.type
_entity_poly.pdbx_seq_one_letter_code
_entity_poly.pdbx_strand_id
1 'polypeptide(L)'
;MGAATIGPALARLGFRDKLLSRRMRDYWTTFAATGNPNSRLRPDWPQFTAGEQTQVRLTEDEIIRESGPKPECQLWEPVYRDNVGL
;
A
#
# COMPACT_ATOMS: atom_id res chain seq x y z
N MET A 1 -13.28 -32.99 -11.81
CA MET A 1 -12.67 -31.74 -12.32
C MET A 1 -13.73 -30.66 -12.23
N GLY A 2 -13.71 -29.84 -11.18
CA GLY A 2 -14.63 -28.71 -11.03
C GLY A 2 -13.92 -27.43 -11.42
N ALA A 3 -14.35 -26.81 -12.52
CA ALA A 3 -13.89 -25.47 -12.87
C ALA A 3 -14.35 -24.51 -11.77
N ALA A 4 -13.41 -23.93 -11.04
CA ALA A 4 -13.70 -22.82 -10.15
C ALA A 4 -14.16 -21.65 -11.03
N THR A 5 -15.48 -21.47 -11.17
CA THR A 5 -16.05 -20.25 -11.72
C THR A 5 -15.67 -19.10 -10.82
N ILE A 6 -14.66 -18.34 -11.25
CA ILE A 6 -14.35 -17.03 -10.72
C ILE A 6 -15.63 -16.19 -10.83
N GLY A 7 -16.23 -15.86 -9.69
CA GLY A 7 -17.52 -15.20 -9.62
C GLY A 7 -17.55 -13.82 -10.32
N PRO A 8 -18.75 -13.24 -10.52
CA PRO A 8 -18.99 -12.02 -11.30
C PRO A 8 -18.29 -10.75 -10.76
N ALA A 9 -17.60 -10.83 -9.63
CA ALA A 9 -16.83 -9.74 -9.05
C ALA A 9 -15.57 -9.40 -9.87
N LEU A 10 -14.80 -10.40 -10.35
CA LEU A 10 -13.60 -10.12 -11.16
C LEU A 10 -13.95 -9.65 -12.58
N ALA A 11 -15.15 -9.96 -13.07
CA ALA A 11 -15.65 -9.45 -14.35
C ALA A 11 -15.89 -7.92 -14.33
N ARG A 12 -15.93 -7.29 -13.14
CA ARG A 12 -16.18 -5.84 -12.96
C ARG A 12 -14.92 -4.99 -12.75
N LEU A 13 -13.72 -5.57 -12.80
CA LEU A 13 -12.49 -4.78 -12.64
C LEU A 13 -12.22 -3.93 -13.89
N GLY A 14 -12.29 -2.62 -13.70
CA GLY A 14 -12.09 -1.60 -14.72
C GLY A 14 -10.62 -1.43 -15.12
N PHE A 15 -10.38 -0.54 -16.07
CA PHE A 15 -9.03 -0.20 -16.51
C PHE A 15 -8.15 0.29 -15.35
N ARG A 16 -8.72 1.13 -14.47
CA ARG A 16 -8.08 1.72 -13.31
C ARG A 16 -7.64 0.67 -12.28
N ASP A 17 -8.49 -0.31 -11.98
CA ASP A 17 -8.15 -1.44 -11.10
C ASP A 17 -6.94 -2.23 -11.63
N LYS A 18 -6.94 -2.50 -12.95
CA LYS A 18 -5.83 -3.22 -13.60
C LYS A 18 -4.54 -2.40 -13.58
N LEU A 19 -4.64 -1.07 -13.68
CA LEU A 19 -3.48 -0.18 -13.61
C LEU A 19 -2.91 -0.14 -12.18
N LEU A 20 -3.77 0.02 -11.18
CA LEU A 20 -3.38 -0.07 -9.77
C LEU A 20 -2.74 -1.42 -9.44
N SER A 21 -3.38 -2.52 -9.85
CA SER A 21 -2.86 -3.87 -9.63
C SER A 21 -1.46 -4.07 -10.21
N ARG A 22 -1.18 -3.54 -11.41
CA ARG A 22 0.17 -3.58 -11.98
C ARG A 22 1.17 -2.79 -11.14
N ARG A 23 0.83 -1.55 -10.76
CA ARG A 23 1.69 -0.70 -9.93
C ARG A 23 2.00 -1.34 -8.57
N MET A 24 0.98 -1.90 -7.92
CA MET A 24 1.14 -2.65 -6.67
C MET A 24 2.03 -3.87 -6.87
N ARG A 25 1.71 -4.73 -7.84
CA ARG A 25 2.50 -5.95 -8.08
C ARG A 25 3.97 -5.61 -8.29
N ASP A 26 4.27 -4.59 -9.08
CA ASP A 26 5.66 -4.27 -9.38
C ASP A 26 6.45 -3.85 -8.11
N TYR A 27 5.90 -3.01 -7.24
CA TYR A 27 6.54 -2.68 -5.95
C TYR A 27 6.80 -3.94 -5.11
N TRP A 28 5.81 -4.84 -5.01
CA TRP A 28 5.93 -6.05 -4.20
C TRP A 28 6.92 -7.05 -4.79
N THR A 29 6.94 -7.21 -6.11
CA THR A 29 7.89 -8.12 -6.78
C THR A 29 9.32 -7.58 -6.71
N THR A 30 9.52 -6.26 -6.84
CA THR A 30 10.84 -5.64 -6.69
C THR A 30 11.34 -5.78 -5.25
N PHE A 31 10.47 -5.57 -4.27
CA PHE A 31 10.78 -5.83 -2.86
C PHE A 31 11.13 -7.29 -2.60
N ALA A 32 10.31 -8.24 -3.06
CA ALA A 32 10.57 -9.67 -2.87
C ALA A 32 11.92 -10.11 -3.48
N ALA A 33 12.31 -9.51 -4.61
CA ALA A 33 13.57 -9.84 -5.28
C ALA A 33 14.81 -9.19 -4.64
N THR A 34 14.69 -8.01 -4.02
CA THR A 34 15.87 -7.18 -3.65
C THR A 34 15.87 -6.65 -2.22
N GLY A 35 14.76 -6.78 -1.48
CA GLY A 35 14.54 -6.11 -0.21
C GLY A 35 14.22 -4.60 -0.33
N ASN A 36 14.25 -4.04 -1.53
CA ASN A 36 13.93 -2.63 -1.81
C ASN A 36 12.75 -2.57 -2.80
N PRO A 37 11.65 -1.86 -2.51
CA PRO A 37 10.49 -1.81 -3.42
C PRO A 37 10.71 -0.96 -4.67
N ASN A 38 11.78 -0.16 -4.72
CA ASN A 38 11.94 0.94 -5.67
C ASN A 38 12.43 0.52 -7.06
N SER A 39 11.96 1.25 -8.09
CA SER A 39 12.39 1.09 -9.48
C SER A 39 12.29 2.43 -10.21
N ARG A 40 13.02 2.60 -11.32
CA ARG A 40 13.11 3.87 -12.08
C ARG A 40 11.77 4.45 -12.58
N LEU A 41 10.70 3.65 -12.62
CA LEU A 41 9.43 4.02 -13.25
C LEU A 41 8.34 4.49 -12.27
N ARG A 42 8.65 4.60 -10.97
CA ARG A 42 7.66 4.93 -9.94
C ARG A 42 8.25 5.87 -8.88
N PRO A 43 7.40 6.60 -8.12
CA PRO A 43 7.86 7.34 -6.96
C PRO A 43 8.60 6.43 -5.97
N ASP A 44 9.63 6.96 -5.33
CA ASP A 44 10.34 6.21 -4.31
C ASP A 44 9.47 6.02 -3.06
N TRP A 45 9.47 4.79 -2.58
CA TRP A 45 9.00 4.36 -1.27
C TRP A 45 10.23 4.17 -0.37
N PRO A 46 10.65 5.20 0.38
CA PRO A 46 11.78 5.09 1.28
C PRO A 46 11.44 4.20 2.48
N GLN A 47 12.48 3.68 3.12
CA GLN A 47 12.34 2.90 4.34
C GLN A 47 11.70 3.74 5.44
N PHE A 48 10.73 3.15 6.14
CA PHE A 48 10.11 3.78 7.29
C PHE A 48 11.08 3.91 8.46
N THR A 49 11.14 5.07 9.10
CA THR A 49 11.85 5.29 10.36
C THR A 49 11.00 6.11 11.33
N ALA A 50 11.33 6.09 12.62
CA ALA A 50 10.61 6.89 13.61
C ALA A 50 10.69 8.41 13.34
N GLY A 51 11.83 8.87 12.78
CA GLY A 51 12.05 10.27 12.40
C GLY A 51 11.50 10.63 11.02
N GLU A 52 11.39 9.66 10.12
CA GLU A 52 10.83 9.82 8.77
C GLU A 52 9.76 8.76 8.52
N GLN A 53 8.55 9.08 8.98
CA GLN A 53 7.36 8.25 8.83
C GLN A 53 6.75 8.43 7.45
N THR A 54 7.53 8.14 6.40
CA THR A 54 7.01 8.17 5.04
C THR A 54 6.20 6.92 4.74
N GLN A 55 5.04 7.14 4.15
CA GLN A 55 4.18 6.11 3.59
C GLN A 55 3.89 6.39 2.11
N VAL A 56 3.51 5.33 1.39
CA VAL A 56 3.03 5.44 0.01
C VAL A 56 1.56 5.05 -0.01
N ARG A 57 0.71 6.00 -0.41
CA ARG A 57 -0.71 5.78 -0.63
C ARG A 57 -0.92 5.35 -2.08
N LEU A 58 -1.42 4.13 -2.25
CA LEU A 58 -1.68 3.51 -3.55
C LEU A 58 -3.16 3.65 -3.87
N THR A 59 -3.51 4.58 -4.74
CA THR A 59 -4.88 4.72 -5.25
C THR A 59 -4.92 4.45 -6.74
N GLU A 60 -6.12 4.23 -7.26
CA GLU A 60 -6.34 4.02 -8.68
C GLU A 60 -5.86 5.19 -9.56
N ASP A 61 -5.97 6.40 -9.05
CA ASP A 61 -5.55 7.62 -9.74
C ASP A 61 -4.04 7.82 -9.61
N GLU A 62 -3.54 7.77 -8.38
CA GLU A 62 -2.22 8.28 -8.04
C GLU A 62 -1.49 7.41 -7.00
N ILE A 63 -0.16 7.40 -7.14
CA ILE A 63 0.75 6.86 -6.14
C ILE A 63 1.36 8.05 -5.41
N ILE A 64 0.92 8.29 -4.17
CA ILE A 64 1.27 9.49 -3.42
C ILE A 64 2.24 9.12 -2.30
N ARG A 65 3.39 9.79 -2.25
CA ARG A 65 4.28 9.75 -1.08
C ARG A 65 3.79 10.77 -0.06
N GLU A 66 3.57 10.33 1.17
CA GLU A 66 3.15 11.19 2.27
C GLU A 66 4.10 11.01 3.44
N SER A 67 4.44 12.11 4.12
CA SER A 67 5.34 12.08 5.26
C SER A 67 4.66 12.55 6.53
N GLY A 68 5.08 11.95 7.65
CA GLY A 68 4.64 12.31 8.99
C GLY A 68 3.44 11.48 9.46
N PRO A 69 3.21 11.48 10.78
CA PRO A 69 2.07 10.78 11.35
C PRO A 69 0.78 11.35 10.80
N LYS A 70 -0.16 10.46 10.49
CA LYS A 70 -1.51 10.88 10.15
C LYS A 70 -2.21 11.46 11.39
N PRO A 71 -3.02 12.53 11.28
CA PRO A 71 -3.74 13.11 12.41
C PRO A 71 -4.55 12.06 13.18
N GLU A 72 -5.09 11.07 12.49
CA GLU A 72 -5.82 9.96 13.05
C GLU A 72 -4.93 9.08 13.96
N CYS A 73 -3.65 8.91 13.63
CA CYS A 73 -2.71 8.19 14.49
C CYS A 73 -2.52 8.92 15.83
N GLN A 74 -2.35 10.24 15.80
CA GLN A 74 -2.20 11.03 17.02
C GLN A 74 -3.48 11.03 17.87
N LEU A 75 -4.64 11.03 17.21
CA LEU A 75 -5.94 11.00 17.88
C LEU A 75 -6.16 9.68 18.63
N TRP A 76 -5.84 8.55 18.02
CA TRP A 76 -6.14 7.23 18.58
C TRP A 76 -5.04 6.68 19.50
N GLU A 77 -3.82 7.20 19.42
CA GLU A 77 -2.67 6.76 20.23
C GLU A 77 -2.98 6.64 21.74
N PRO A 78 -3.62 7.64 22.41
CA PRO A 78 -3.96 7.50 23.84
C PRO A 78 -4.97 6.37 24.08
N VAL A 79 -5.95 6.21 23.19
CA VAL A 79 -6.98 5.16 23.31
C VAL A 79 -6.34 3.77 23.22
N TYR A 80 -5.40 3.57 22.29
CA TYR A 80 -4.67 2.30 22.18
C TYR A 80 -3.81 2.02 23.41
N ARG A 81 -3.06 3.02 23.89
CA ARG A 81 -2.21 2.88 25.07
C ARG A 81 -3.02 2.51 26.33
N ASP A 82 -4.14 3.19 26.55
CA ASP A 82 -4.92 3.06 27.77
C ASP A 82 -5.78 1.78 27.82
N ASN A 83 -6.14 1.22 26.66
CA ASN A 83 -7.09 0.10 26.58
C ASN A 83 -6.49 -1.22 26.06
N VAL A 84 -5.36 -1.17 25.34
CA VAL A 84 -4.77 -2.34 24.68
C VAL A 84 -3.38 -2.68 25.24
N GLY A 85 -2.72 -1.74 25.94
CA GLY A 85 -1.48 -2.00 26.68
C GLY A 85 -0.25 -2.22 25.79
N LEU A 86 -0.10 -1.41 24.74
CA LEU A 86 1.17 -1.22 24.03
C LEU A 86 1.88 0.04 24.51
#